data_AF-A0A7K7VU42-F1
#
_entry.id   AF-A0A7K7VU42-F1
#
_cell.length_a   1.000
_cell.length_b   1.000
_cell.length_c   1.000
_cell.angle_alpha   90.00
_cell.angle_beta   90.00
_cell.angle_gamma   90.00
#
_symmetry.space_group_name_H-M   'P 1'
#
loop_
_entity.id
_entity.type
_entity.pdbx_description
1 polymer ?
#
loop_
_entity_poly.entity_id
_entity_poly.type
_entity_poly.pdbx_seq_one_letter_code
_entity_poly.pdbx_strand_id
1 'polypeptide(L)'
;PAALRPQVHRRLLYDDARGLGEPLLEAGIARAGLVVRGRHLVLLDTAAAAADLHRPLAQQLLLAPHVLLAPGGGPSYQPGAPRRRQFSALRRELPPNVHLLTLAPGDGDDTVVLRLEHLLEKGESLNGSRPVTLDLLSLFSAFTITALRETNLAADQPRRAGSRLAWTADTGSRRPARGCP
;
A
#
# COMPACT_ATOMS: atom_id res chain seq x y z
N PRO A 1 -15.66 30.40 -5.21
CA PRO A 1 -16.34 29.24 -4.58
C PRO A 1 -15.50 27.98 -4.84
N ALA A 2 -15.25 27.15 -3.82
CA ALA A 2 -14.51 25.90 -3.99
C ALA A 2 -15.43 24.82 -4.60
N ALA A 3 -15.02 24.17 -5.68
CA ALA A 3 -15.77 23.11 -6.35
C ALA A 3 -14.86 21.93 -6.73
N LEU A 4 -15.29 20.71 -6.41
CA LEU A 4 -14.62 19.47 -6.79
C LEU A 4 -15.34 18.83 -7.99
N ARG A 5 -14.62 18.49 -9.07
CA ARG A 5 -15.19 17.91 -10.29
C ARG A 5 -14.35 16.72 -10.78
N PRO A 6 -14.57 15.50 -10.27
CA PRO A 6 -13.85 14.32 -10.71
C PRO A 6 -14.36 13.86 -12.09
N GLN A 7 -13.44 13.51 -12.99
CA GLN A 7 -13.77 12.88 -14.27
C GLN A 7 -13.82 11.36 -14.09
N VAL A 8 -14.98 10.76 -14.34
CA VAL A 8 -15.23 9.34 -14.03
C VAL A 8 -14.99 8.42 -15.24
N HIS A 9 -15.24 8.89 -16.45
CA HIS A 9 -15.04 8.14 -17.69
C HIS A 9 -14.88 9.09 -18.89
N ARG A 10 -14.25 8.61 -19.98
CA ARG A 10 -14.02 9.37 -21.21
C ARG A 10 -14.28 8.50 -22.44
N ARG A 11 -14.88 9.14 -23.45
CA ARG A 11 -15.01 8.62 -24.81
C ARG A 11 -14.61 9.72 -25.79
N LEU A 12 -13.73 9.40 -26.73
CA LEU A 12 -13.29 10.30 -27.79
C LEU A 12 -13.66 9.68 -29.14
N LEU A 13 -14.05 10.51 -30.10
CA LEU A 13 -14.37 10.07 -31.47
C LEU A 13 -13.16 10.14 -32.40
N TYR A 14 -12.11 10.85 -31.98
CA TYR A 14 -10.90 11.09 -32.76
C TYR A 14 -9.66 10.75 -31.94
N ASP A 15 -8.64 10.28 -32.62
CA ASP A 15 -7.27 10.10 -32.10
C ASP A 15 -6.64 11.47 -31.80
N ASP A 16 -5.72 11.51 -30.85
CA ASP A 16 -5.02 12.73 -30.43
C ASP A 16 -3.69 12.96 -31.17
N ALA A 17 -3.39 12.14 -32.17
CA ALA A 17 -2.17 12.14 -32.98
C ALA A 17 -0.87 11.95 -32.19
N ARG A 18 -0.93 11.29 -31.01
CA ARG A 18 0.27 10.98 -30.19
C ARG A 18 0.86 9.59 -30.44
N GLY A 19 0.44 8.93 -31.52
CA GLY A 19 1.06 7.71 -32.02
C GLY A 19 0.27 6.42 -31.77
N LEU A 20 -0.89 6.49 -31.11
CA LEU A 20 -1.75 5.32 -30.94
C LEU A 20 -2.55 5.01 -32.22
N GLY A 21 -3.02 6.05 -32.93
CA GLY A 21 -3.67 5.89 -34.23
C GLY A 21 -5.13 5.40 -34.14
N GLU A 22 -5.72 5.47 -32.95
CA GLU A 22 -7.11 5.10 -32.71
C GLU A 22 -7.77 6.03 -31.68
N PRO A 23 -9.07 6.34 -31.83
CA PRO A 23 -9.80 7.10 -30.83
C PRO A 23 -10.01 6.28 -29.55
N LEU A 24 -10.12 6.96 -28.41
CA LEU A 24 -10.56 6.34 -27.14
C LEU A 24 -12.06 5.97 -27.21
N LEU A 25 -12.38 4.86 -27.87
CA LEU A 25 -13.72 4.41 -28.20
C LEU A 25 -13.95 2.93 -27.82
N GLU A 26 -13.98 2.66 -26.52
CA GLU A 26 -14.16 1.30 -25.99
C GLU A 26 -15.59 0.78 -26.20
N ALA A 27 -15.74 -0.30 -26.97
CA ALA A 27 -17.06 -0.83 -27.35
C ALA A 27 -17.74 -1.70 -26.27
N GLY A 28 -16.99 -2.20 -25.29
CA GLY A 28 -17.49 -3.18 -24.31
C GLY A 28 -17.90 -4.52 -24.92
N ILE A 29 -18.31 -5.48 -24.09
CA ILE A 29 -18.66 -6.85 -24.52
C ILE A 29 -19.90 -6.86 -25.45
N ALA A 30 -20.90 -6.04 -25.13
CA ALA A 30 -22.14 -5.93 -25.91
C ALA A 30 -22.01 -5.03 -27.16
N ARG A 31 -20.82 -4.49 -27.46
CA ARG A 31 -20.56 -3.52 -28.54
C ARG A 31 -21.42 -2.25 -28.48
N ALA A 32 -21.96 -1.91 -27.30
CA ALA A 32 -22.81 -0.76 -27.05
C ALA A 32 -22.11 0.38 -26.29
N GLY A 33 -20.78 0.28 -26.12
CA GLY A 33 -19.98 1.16 -25.28
C GLY A 33 -19.60 0.50 -23.95
N LEU A 34 -18.44 0.88 -23.43
CA LEU A 34 -17.99 0.41 -22.12
C LEU A 34 -18.85 0.99 -20.99
N VAL A 35 -19.31 0.12 -20.10
CA VAL A 35 -19.96 0.52 -18.85
C VAL A 35 -18.96 0.34 -17.71
N VAL A 36 -18.67 1.44 -17.01
CA VAL A 36 -17.78 1.45 -15.84
C VAL A 36 -18.61 1.65 -14.58
N ARG A 37 -18.34 0.86 -13.54
CA ARG A 37 -18.91 1.04 -12.20
C ARG A 37 -17.80 1.43 -11.23
N GLY A 38 -18.00 2.54 -10.52
CA GLY A 38 -17.09 3.02 -9.49
C GLY A 38 -17.82 3.43 -8.21
N ARG A 39 -17.05 3.71 -7.16
CA ARG A 39 -17.56 4.25 -5.89
C ARG A 39 -16.67 5.42 -5.48
N HIS A 40 -17.28 6.55 -5.18
CA HIS A 40 -16.60 7.72 -4.62
C HIS A 40 -17.03 7.89 -3.17
N LEU A 41 -16.07 8.12 -2.27
CA LEU A 41 -16.33 8.46 -0.88
C LEU A 41 -15.83 9.88 -0.64
N VAL A 42 -16.69 10.73 -0.11
CA VAL A 42 -16.36 12.11 0.24
C VAL A 42 -16.35 12.22 1.76
N LEU A 43 -15.21 12.63 2.31
CA LEU A 43 -15.01 12.85 3.73
C LEU A 43 -14.90 14.36 3.95
N LEU A 44 -15.64 14.89 4.92
CA LEU A 44 -15.58 16.29 5.31
C LEU A 44 -15.11 16.37 6.75
N ASP A 45 -13.98 17.02 6.95
CA ASP A 45 -13.38 17.23 8.27
C ASP A 45 -12.55 18.52 8.25
N THR A 46 -12.06 18.94 9.42
CA THR A 46 -11.06 19.98 9.55
C THR A 46 -9.73 19.54 8.93
N ALA A 47 -8.94 20.50 8.43
CA ALA A 47 -7.63 20.20 7.86
C ALA A 47 -6.70 19.48 8.85
N ALA A 48 -6.85 19.75 10.15
CA ALA A 48 -6.02 19.14 11.20
C ALA A 48 -6.39 17.69 11.54
N ALA A 49 -7.66 17.28 11.35
CA ALA A 49 -8.13 15.94 11.69
C ALA A 49 -8.34 15.04 10.45
N ALA A 50 -8.44 15.62 9.25
CA ALA A 50 -8.73 14.89 8.03
C ALA A 50 -7.76 13.73 7.77
N ALA A 51 -6.48 13.90 8.10
CA ALA A 51 -5.43 12.88 7.91
C ALA A 51 -5.67 11.60 8.70
N ASP A 52 -6.09 11.74 9.97
CA ASP A 52 -6.37 10.62 10.87
C ASP A 52 -7.56 9.79 10.37
N LEU A 53 -8.46 10.39 9.57
CA LEU A 53 -9.61 9.71 9.00
C LEU A 53 -9.33 9.12 7.61
N HIS A 54 -8.82 9.93 6.68
CA HIS A 54 -8.76 9.49 5.27
C HIS A 54 -7.61 8.51 4.99
N ARG A 55 -6.49 8.59 5.72
CA ARG A 55 -5.35 7.67 5.51
C ARG A 55 -5.71 6.22 5.87
N PRO A 56 -6.22 5.91 7.08
CA PRO A 56 -6.59 4.54 7.42
C PRO A 56 -7.75 4.03 6.56
N LEU A 57 -8.75 4.88 6.28
CA LEU A 57 -9.89 4.48 5.46
C LEU A 57 -9.47 4.16 4.02
N ALA A 58 -8.60 4.97 3.41
CA ALA A 58 -8.08 4.70 2.07
C ALA A 58 -7.37 3.34 2.00
N GLN A 59 -6.57 3.01 3.02
CA GLN A 59 -5.90 1.72 3.11
C GLN A 59 -6.89 0.56 3.28
N GLN A 60 -7.90 0.70 4.15
CA GLN A 60 -8.94 -0.31 4.33
C GLN A 60 -9.76 -0.57 3.05
N LEU A 61 -10.02 0.48 2.26
CA LEU A 61 -10.74 0.37 1.00
C LEU A 61 -9.89 -0.31 -0.07
N LEU A 62 -8.59 0.00 -0.13
CA LEU A 62 -7.65 -0.62 -1.06
C LEU A 62 -7.40 -2.09 -0.73
N LEU A 63 -7.27 -2.42 0.56
CA LEU A 63 -6.95 -3.75 1.07
C LEU A 63 -8.17 -4.41 1.73
N ALA A 64 -9.33 -4.29 1.07
CA ALA A 64 -10.56 -4.90 1.55
C ALA A 64 -10.40 -6.42 1.70
N PRO A 65 -11.05 -7.05 2.71
CA PRO A 65 -11.03 -8.49 2.88
C PRO A 65 -11.51 -9.23 1.63
N HIS A 66 -10.77 -10.25 1.20
CA HIS A 66 -11.17 -11.10 0.10
C HIS A 66 -12.14 -12.16 0.60
N VAL A 67 -13.36 -12.16 0.04
CA VAL A 67 -14.37 -13.17 0.36
C VAL A 67 -14.09 -14.41 -0.50
N LEU A 68 -13.76 -15.52 0.15
CA LEU A 68 -13.55 -16.81 -0.49
C LEU A 68 -14.79 -17.67 -0.28
N LEU A 69 -15.40 -18.14 -1.36
CA LEU A 69 -16.51 -19.09 -1.35
C LEU A 69 -15.99 -20.46 -1.80
N ALA A 70 -16.23 -21.50 -1.00
CA ALA A 70 -15.92 -22.87 -1.37
C ALA A 70 -17.19 -23.58 -1.85
N PRO A 71 -17.13 -24.44 -2.88
CA PRO A 71 -18.26 -25.26 -3.27
C PRO A 71 -18.71 -26.12 -2.09
N GLY A 72 -20.01 -26.12 -1.79
CA GLY A 72 -20.58 -27.00 -0.77
C GLY A 72 -20.34 -28.45 -1.17
N GLY A 73 -19.64 -29.22 -0.33
CA GLY A 73 -19.18 -30.56 -0.67
C GLY A 73 -17.93 -31.01 0.08
N GLY A 74 -17.25 -30.09 0.79
CA GLY A 74 -16.28 -30.48 1.82
C GLY A 74 -16.93 -31.40 2.88
N PRO A 75 -16.12 -32.19 3.61
CA PRO A 75 -16.64 -33.11 4.62
C PRO A 75 -17.65 -32.40 5.53
N SER A 76 -18.74 -33.10 5.84
CA SER A 76 -19.84 -32.61 6.69
C SER A 76 -19.28 -31.81 7.85
N TYR A 77 -19.95 -30.71 8.20
CA TYR A 77 -19.63 -29.96 9.41
C TYR A 77 -19.55 -30.97 10.57
N GLN A 78 -18.32 -31.29 11.00
CA GLN A 78 -18.06 -32.15 12.14
C GLN A 78 -17.97 -31.23 13.36
N PRO A 79 -19.00 -31.22 14.22
CA PRO A 79 -18.93 -30.47 15.47
C PRO A 79 -17.75 -31.05 16.27
N GLY A 80 -16.73 -30.24 16.57
CA GLY A 80 -15.58 -30.64 17.37
C GLY A 80 -14.27 -30.89 16.61
N ALA A 81 -14.26 -30.94 15.27
CA ALA A 81 -13.00 -30.95 14.52
C ALA A 81 -12.31 -29.58 14.69
N PRO A 82 -11.00 -29.51 15.03
CA PRO A 82 -10.28 -28.25 15.18
C PRO A 82 -10.10 -27.58 13.81
N ARG A 83 -11.13 -26.89 13.34
CA ARG A 83 -11.02 -26.02 12.17
C ARG A 83 -10.41 -24.72 12.66
N ARG A 84 -9.24 -24.36 12.13
CA ARG A 84 -8.68 -23.01 12.29
C ARG A 84 -9.64 -22.03 11.60
N ARG A 85 -10.54 -21.45 12.38
CA ARG A 85 -11.52 -20.44 11.91
C ARG A 85 -10.88 -19.07 11.68
N GLN A 86 -9.71 -18.85 12.29
CA GLN A 86 -8.95 -17.62 12.19
C GLN A 86 -7.46 -17.98 12.11
N PHE A 87 -6.74 -17.22 11.30
CA PHE A 87 -5.30 -17.25 11.23
C PHE A 87 -4.79 -15.80 11.22
N SER A 88 -3.76 -15.54 12.01
CA SER A 88 -2.98 -14.31 11.95
C SER A 88 -1.52 -14.71 11.96
N ALA A 89 -0.75 -14.19 11.01
CA ALA A 89 0.70 -14.32 11.00
C ALA A 89 1.37 -13.34 11.99
N LEU A 90 0.63 -12.39 12.55
CA LEU A 90 1.12 -11.43 13.54
C LEU A 90 0.73 -11.88 14.96
N ARG A 91 1.64 -11.70 15.93
CA ARG A 91 1.37 -11.93 17.37
C ARG A 91 0.59 -10.79 18.01
N ARG A 92 0.71 -9.58 17.45
CA ARG A 92 0.06 -8.36 17.89
C ARG A 92 -0.28 -7.50 16.68
N GLU A 93 -1.31 -6.68 16.79
CA GLU A 93 -1.64 -5.71 15.75
C GLU A 93 -0.49 -4.69 15.58
N LEU A 94 -0.31 -4.22 14.35
CA LEU A 94 0.61 -3.13 14.07
C LEU A 94 0.05 -1.82 14.64
N PRO A 95 0.90 -0.88 15.09
CA PRO A 95 0.47 0.46 15.43
C PRO A 95 -0.30 1.10 14.27
N PRO A 96 -1.32 1.94 14.55
CA PRO A 96 -2.26 2.43 13.54
C PRO A 96 -1.62 3.30 12.44
N ASN A 97 -0.43 3.84 12.69
CA ASN A 97 0.36 4.62 11.75
C ASN A 97 1.40 3.80 10.97
N VAL A 98 1.45 2.47 11.19
CA VAL A 98 2.33 1.55 10.46
C VAL A 98 1.52 0.57 9.63
N HIS A 99 1.93 0.38 8.39
CA HIS A 99 1.34 -0.60 7.49
C HIS A 99 2.37 -1.59 6.94
N LEU A 100 1.97 -2.87 6.86
CA LEU A 100 2.70 -3.92 6.17
C LEU A 100 2.45 -3.85 4.67
N LEU A 101 3.29 -3.11 3.95
CA LEU A 101 3.18 -2.92 2.51
C LEU A 101 3.55 -4.16 1.70
N THR A 102 4.55 -4.94 2.15
CA THR A 102 4.94 -6.17 1.46
C THR A 102 5.43 -7.22 2.43
N LEU A 103 4.96 -8.45 2.22
CA LEU A 103 5.54 -9.68 2.74
C LEU A 103 5.56 -10.69 1.59
N ALA A 104 6.73 -10.88 1.00
CA ALA A 104 6.90 -11.74 -0.17
C ALA A 104 8.15 -12.63 -0.03
N PRO A 105 8.21 -13.79 -0.71
CA PRO A 105 9.45 -14.56 -0.82
C PRO A 105 10.58 -13.71 -1.41
N GLY A 106 11.80 -13.90 -0.90
CA GLY A 106 13.03 -13.30 -1.44
C GLY A 106 13.75 -14.23 -2.41
N ASP A 107 15.01 -13.92 -2.71
CA ASP A 107 15.83 -14.66 -3.69
C ASP A 107 16.29 -16.05 -3.20
N GLY A 108 16.22 -16.32 -1.89
CA GLY A 108 16.57 -17.62 -1.30
C GLY A 108 15.39 -18.26 -0.57
N ASP A 109 15.45 -19.59 -0.42
CA ASP A 109 14.36 -20.43 0.10
C ASP A 109 13.87 -20.02 1.51
N ASP A 110 14.75 -19.47 2.34
CA ASP A 110 14.44 -19.02 3.71
C ASP A 110 14.45 -17.50 3.87
N THR A 111 14.33 -16.77 2.75
CA THR A 111 14.35 -15.30 2.76
C THR A 111 12.98 -14.73 2.44
N VAL A 112 12.64 -13.63 3.12
CA VAL A 112 11.44 -12.85 2.84
C VAL A 112 11.79 -11.38 2.70
N VAL A 113 11.11 -10.72 1.77
CA VAL A 113 11.13 -9.27 1.63
C VAL A 113 10.00 -8.70 2.46
N LEU A 114 10.37 -7.97 3.51
CA LEU A 114 9.47 -7.25 4.40
C LEU A 114 9.55 -5.75 4.11
N ARG A 115 8.43 -5.11 3.76
CA ARG A 115 8.32 -3.65 3.64
C ARG A 115 7.27 -3.13 4.62
N LEU A 116 7.69 -2.21 5.48
CA LEU A 116 6.85 -1.48 6.40
C LEU A 116 6.85 -0.01 5.99
N GLU A 117 5.69 0.63 6.05
CA GLU A 117 5.55 2.06 5.78
C GLU A 117 4.89 2.79 6.94
N HIS A 118 5.23 4.06 7.07
CA HIS A 118 4.56 4.98 7.97
C HIS A 118 3.50 5.76 7.17
N LEU A 119 2.23 5.65 7.56
CA LEU A 119 1.10 6.12 6.75
C LEU A 119 0.92 7.63 6.70
N LEU A 120 1.40 8.32 7.75
CA LEU A 120 1.22 9.75 7.95
C LEU A 120 2.53 10.49 7.70
N GLU A 121 2.45 11.65 7.05
CA GLU A 121 3.57 12.57 6.89
C GLU A 121 3.90 13.28 8.22
N LYS A 122 5.10 13.86 8.31
CA LYS A 122 5.51 14.66 9.48
C LYS A 122 4.55 15.84 9.69
N GLY A 123 3.89 15.88 10.84
CA GLY A 123 2.97 16.94 11.23
C GLY A 123 1.58 16.85 10.59
N GLU A 124 1.29 15.77 9.87
CA GLU A 124 -0.05 15.52 9.29
C GLU A 124 -1.11 15.22 10.37
N SER A 125 -0.68 14.63 11.49
CA SER A 125 -1.47 14.30 12.67
C SER A 125 -0.73 14.69 13.95
N LEU A 126 -1.47 15.13 14.98
CA LEU A 126 -0.90 15.50 16.29
C LEU A 126 -0.20 14.32 16.98
N ASN A 127 -0.72 13.11 16.79
CA ASN A 127 -0.27 11.90 17.46
C ASN A 127 0.21 10.83 16.46
N GLY A 128 -0.47 10.67 15.33
CA GLY A 128 -0.17 9.62 14.36
C GLY A 128 1.10 9.86 13.54
N SER A 129 1.61 11.10 13.48
CA SER A 129 2.85 11.44 12.76
C SER A 129 4.13 11.22 13.56
N ARG A 130 4.04 10.67 14.78
CA ARG A 130 5.19 10.47 15.67
C ARG A 130 5.99 9.24 15.26
N PRO A 131 7.33 9.23 15.46
CA PRO A 131 8.14 8.04 15.22
C PRO A 131 7.65 6.85 16.04
N VAL A 132 7.74 5.65 15.46
CA VAL A 132 7.34 4.38 16.09
C VAL A 132 8.48 3.38 15.98
N THR A 133 8.67 2.60 17.04
CA THR A 133 9.64 1.52 17.11
C THR A 133 8.91 0.18 17.19
N LEU A 134 9.37 -0.79 16.39
CA LEU A 134 8.80 -2.12 16.32
C LEU A 134 9.86 -3.16 16.60
N ASP A 135 9.52 -4.13 17.43
CA ASP A 135 10.32 -5.34 17.58
C ASP A 135 9.88 -6.38 16.55
N LEU A 136 10.65 -6.49 15.48
CA LEU A 136 10.38 -7.41 14.38
C LEU A 136 10.63 -8.88 14.77
N LEU A 137 11.54 -9.14 15.71
CA LEU A 137 11.88 -10.51 16.12
C LEU A 137 10.70 -11.20 16.80
N SER A 138 9.83 -10.43 17.47
CA SER A 138 8.61 -10.92 18.13
C SER A 138 7.32 -10.55 17.41
N LEU A 139 7.38 -10.00 16.20
CA LEU A 139 6.18 -9.55 15.48
C LEU A 139 5.37 -10.71 14.92
N PHE A 140 6.03 -11.72 14.35
CA PHE A 140 5.37 -12.80 13.62
C PHE A 140 5.14 -14.06 14.48
N SER A 141 3.96 -14.66 14.35
CA SER A 141 3.56 -15.93 14.96
C SER A 141 3.83 -17.12 14.03
N ALA A 142 3.83 -16.88 12.71
CA ALA A 142 3.91 -17.91 11.69
C ALA A 142 5.36 -18.38 11.40
N PHE A 143 6.36 -17.53 11.66
CA PHE A 143 7.77 -17.82 11.47
C PHE A 143 8.62 -17.02 12.45
N THR A 144 9.89 -17.41 12.58
CA THR A 144 10.88 -16.73 13.43
C THR A 144 11.90 -16.02 12.55
N ILE A 145 12.15 -14.74 12.79
CA ILE A 145 13.20 -14.00 12.09
C ILE A 145 14.53 -14.28 12.77
N THR A 146 15.47 -14.89 12.04
CA THR A 146 16.82 -15.22 12.55
C THR A 146 17.85 -14.15 12.20
N ALA A 147 17.65 -13.42 11.10
CA ALA A 147 18.52 -12.35 10.64
C ALA A 147 17.72 -11.25 9.93
N LEU A 148 18.20 -10.01 10.03
CA LEU A 148 17.67 -8.88 9.28
C LEU A 148 18.78 -8.19 8.51
N ARG A 149 18.51 -7.86 7.25
CA ARG A 149 19.39 -7.06 6.40
C ARG A 149 18.58 -5.94 5.78
N GLU A 150 18.86 -4.71 6.17
CA GLU A 150 18.22 -3.54 5.55
C GLU A 150 18.81 -3.29 4.16
N THR A 151 17.93 -3.17 3.18
CA THR A 151 18.24 -2.99 1.76
C THR A 151 17.60 -1.70 1.23
N ASN A 152 17.87 -1.36 -0.03
CA ASN A 152 17.12 -0.34 -0.75
C ASN A 152 15.67 -0.79 -1.03
N LEU A 153 14.85 0.07 -1.63
CA LEU A 153 13.43 -0.21 -1.86
C LEU A 153 13.18 -1.42 -2.78
N ALA A 154 14.06 -1.63 -3.77
CA ALA A 154 14.04 -2.76 -4.69
C ALA A 154 14.49 -4.08 -4.04
N ALA A 155 15.08 -4.02 -2.84
CA ALA A 155 15.63 -5.15 -2.09
C ALA A 155 16.86 -5.84 -2.70
N ASP A 156 17.51 -5.24 -3.70
CA ASP A 156 18.66 -5.80 -4.41
C ASP A 156 20.02 -5.40 -3.80
N GLN A 157 20.08 -4.27 -3.08
CA GLN A 157 21.34 -3.77 -2.52
C GLN A 157 21.24 -3.45 -1.03
N PRO A 158 22.28 -3.74 -0.22
CA PRO A 158 22.34 -3.28 1.16
C PRO A 158 22.19 -1.76 1.24
N ARG A 159 21.38 -1.26 2.17
CA ARG A 159 21.11 0.18 2.29
C ARG A 159 22.38 1.02 2.44
N ARG A 160 23.36 0.47 3.16
CA ARG A 160 24.70 1.05 3.42
C ARG A 160 25.59 1.15 2.17
N ALA A 161 25.30 0.41 1.11
CA ALA A 161 26.07 0.49 -0.14
C ALA A 161 25.69 1.70 -1.00
N GLY A 162 24.50 2.29 -0.79
CA GLY A 162 24.05 3.45 -1.54
C GLY A 162 24.78 4.73 -1.17
N SER A 163 25.27 5.47 -2.16
CA SER A 163 25.79 6.83 -2.00
C SER A 163 24.85 7.84 -2.66
N ARG A 164 24.64 8.99 -2.00
CA ARG A 164 23.86 10.10 -2.57
C ARG A 164 24.81 11.05 -3.31
N LEU A 165 24.42 11.42 -4.53
CA LEU A 165 25.09 12.48 -5.27
C LEU A 165 24.94 13.83 -4.53
N ALA A 166 26.02 14.60 -4.49
CA ALA A 166 26.02 15.95 -3.94
C ALA A 166 25.72 16.95 -5.06
N TRP A 167 24.59 17.64 -4.94
CA TRP A 167 24.15 18.65 -5.90
C TRP A 167 24.26 20.05 -5.31
N THR A 168 24.71 20.99 -6.11
CA THR A 168 24.64 22.42 -5.82
C THR A 168 23.36 22.95 -6.47
N ALA A 169 22.38 23.33 -5.65
CA ALA A 169 21.19 24.01 -6.15
C ALA A 169 21.48 25.50 -6.35
N ASP A 170 20.74 26.15 -7.26
CA ASP A 170 20.85 27.59 -7.54
C ASP A 170 20.67 28.46 -6.29
N THR A 171 20.01 27.94 -5.25
CA THR A 171 19.87 28.59 -3.94
C THR A 171 21.15 28.58 -3.10
N GLY A 172 22.29 28.14 -3.64
CA GLY A 172 23.61 28.16 -2.99
C GLY A 172 23.81 27.14 -1.87
N SER A 173 22.77 26.41 -1.46
CA SER A 173 22.89 25.38 -0.43
C SER A 173 23.43 24.09 -1.05
N ARG A 174 24.73 23.81 -0.86
CA ARG A 174 25.27 22.46 -1.08
C ARG A 174 24.59 21.51 -0.10
N ARG A 175 23.64 20.70 -0.59
CA ARG A 175 23.01 19.68 0.25
C ARG A 175 24.04 18.57 0.46
N PRO A 176 24.53 18.35 1.69
CA PRO A 176 25.47 17.27 1.94
C PRO A 176 24.80 15.94 1.57
N ALA A 177 25.59 15.01 1.03
CA ALA A 177 25.19 13.62 0.97
C ALA A 177 24.97 13.17 2.42
N ARG A 178 23.72 13.20 2.91
CA ARG A 178 23.40 12.62 4.21
C ARG A 178 23.69 11.13 4.08
N GLY A 179 24.77 10.67 4.71
CA GLY A 179 25.05 9.26 4.89
C GLY A 179 23.90 8.60 5.65
N CYS A 180 23.74 7.28 5.48
CA CYS A 180 22.80 6.55 6.32
C CYS A 180 23.26 6.66 7.80
N PRO A 181 22.33 6.89 8.75
CA PRO A 181 22.62 6.60 10.15
C PRO A 181 22.90 5.10 10.35
#